data_AF-A0A9R1B5G6-F1
#
_entry.id   AF-A0A9R1B5G6-F1
#
_cell.length_a   1.000
_cell.length_b   1.000
_cell.length_c   1.000
_cell.angle_alpha   90.00
_cell.angle_beta   90.00
_cell.angle_gamma   90.00
#
_symmetry.space_group_name_H-M   'P 1'
#
loop_
_entity.id
_entity.type
_entity.pdbx_description
1 polymer ?
#
loop_
_entity_poly.entity_id
_entity_poly.type
_entity_poly.pdbx_seq_one_letter_code
_entity_poly.pdbx_strand_id
1 'polypeptide(L)'
;MVIGNYTDGNLVASLLSSKLGVTQGTIAHALEKTKYEDSDVKWREMDHKYHFSCQFTADMIAMNTSDFIIASTYQEIAGSKDKPGQYESHYAFTMPGLCRYATGVNVFDPKFNIAAPGADQSVYFPFTQKQARLTDLHPQIEELLYSKEDNDEHLGYLQDRSRPIIFSMARLDKVKNITGLVEWYGENKKLRDLVNLVIVGGLLEPSQSNDREEIEEINKMHSLMDKYQLKGQIRWIKAQTERVRNGELYRCIADTRGAFVQVKKTQIQLSMKLKH
;
A
#
# COMPACT_ATOMS: atom_id res chain seq x y z
N MET A 1 -6.15 25.22 14.98
CA MET A 1 -6.02 23.75 15.04
C MET A 1 -4.92 23.31 14.11
N VAL A 2 -4.09 22.34 14.51
CA VAL A 2 -3.02 21.73 13.69
C VAL A 2 -3.32 20.25 13.57
N ILE A 3 -3.18 19.68 12.36
CA ILE A 3 -3.35 18.25 12.12
C ILE A 3 -2.02 17.65 11.68
N GLY A 4 -1.46 16.80 12.54
CA GLY A 4 -0.31 15.97 12.20
C GLY A 4 -0.71 14.83 11.26
N ASN A 5 0.19 14.49 10.34
CA ASN A 5 0.02 13.37 9.42
C ASN A 5 1.30 12.54 9.42
N TYR A 6 1.18 11.23 9.66
CA TYR A 6 2.31 10.30 9.79
C TYR A 6 3.28 10.68 10.93
N THR A 7 4.28 9.84 11.25
CA THR A 7 5.10 10.00 12.46
C THR A 7 5.79 11.37 12.57
N ASP A 8 6.44 11.81 11.50
CA ASP A 8 7.16 13.07 11.41
C ASP A 8 6.23 14.28 11.52
N GLY A 9 5.15 14.30 10.73
CA GLY A 9 4.15 15.36 10.79
C GLY A 9 3.42 15.41 12.13
N ASN A 10 3.19 14.26 12.76
CA ASN A 10 2.60 14.15 14.10
C ASN A 10 3.54 14.71 15.19
N LEU A 11 4.84 14.46 15.10
CA LEU A 11 5.82 15.05 16.01
C LEU A 11 5.90 16.58 15.83
N VAL A 12 5.98 17.06 14.59
CA VAL A 12 5.98 18.51 14.30
C VAL A 12 4.69 19.17 14.80
N ALA A 13 3.53 18.55 14.57
CA ALA A 13 2.25 19.03 15.08
C ALA A 13 2.23 19.12 16.61
N SER A 14 2.85 18.15 17.30
CA SER A 14 2.97 18.15 18.77
C SER A 14 3.82 19.30 19.30
N LEU A 15 4.91 19.64 18.59
CA LEU A 15 5.76 20.76 18.96
C LEU A 15 5.06 22.11 18.67
N LEU A 16 4.36 22.21 17.54
CA LEU A 16 3.63 23.41 17.14
C LEU A 16 2.41 23.68 18.03
N SER A 17 1.62 22.66 18.34
CA SER A 17 0.43 22.78 19.20
C SER A 17 0.81 23.28 20.59
N SER A 18 1.84 22.70 21.20
CA SER A 18 2.38 23.09 22.49
C SER A 18 2.92 24.53 22.47
N LYS A 19 3.69 24.90 21.44
CA LYS A 19 4.25 26.24 21.32
C LYS A 19 3.19 27.33 21.08
N LEU A 20 2.15 27.02 20.30
CA LEU A 20 1.13 28.00 19.88
C LEU A 20 -0.15 27.97 20.73
N GLY A 21 -0.30 26.99 21.63
CA GLY A 21 -1.51 26.82 22.45
C GLY A 21 -2.75 26.52 21.61
N VAL A 22 -2.63 25.70 20.57
CA VAL A 22 -3.73 25.38 19.64
C VAL A 22 -4.11 23.90 19.69
N THR A 23 -5.38 23.59 19.45
CA THR A 23 -5.88 22.20 19.38
C THR A 23 -5.11 21.37 18.35
N GLN A 24 -4.71 20.16 18.74
CA GLN A 24 -3.97 19.19 17.95
C GLN A 24 -4.83 17.96 17.61
N GLY A 25 -4.93 17.68 16.31
CA GLY A 25 -5.36 16.38 15.80
C GLY A 25 -4.16 15.59 15.23
N THR A 26 -4.21 14.27 15.27
CA THR A 26 -3.25 13.43 14.53
C THR A 26 -3.93 12.35 13.70
N ILE A 27 -3.32 12.02 12.57
CA ILE A 27 -3.68 10.90 11.69
C ILE A 27 -2.40 10.09 11.46
N ALA A 28 -2.36 8.84 11.94
CA ALA A 28 -1.17 8.02 11.78
C ALA A 28 -0.91 7.62 10.32
N HIS A 29 -1.97 7.34 9.54
CA HIS A 29 -1.93 6.67 8.22
C HIS A 29 -1.39 5.22 8.28
N ALA A 30 -0.34 4.99 9.05
CA ALA A 30 0.22 3.70 9.37
C ALA A 30 1.11 3.77 10.62
N LEU A 31 1.23 2.66 11.34
CA LEU A 31 2.18 2.50 12.43
C LEU A 31 3.16 1.38 12.10
N GLU A 32 4.42 1.74 11.83
CA GLU A 32 5.43 0.82 11.28
C GLU A 32 5.75 -0.35 12.21
N LYS A 33 5.58 -0.20 13.53
CA LYS A 33 5.73 -1.28 14.51
C LYS A 33 4.89 -2.52 14.18
N THR A 34 3.74 -2.34 13.53
CA THR A 34 2.85 -3.46 13.13
C THR A 34 3.15 -4.02 11.75
N LYS A 35 3.92 -3.31 10.92
CA LYS A 35 4.31 -3.73 9.58
C LYS A 35 5.62 -4.51 9.58
N TYR A 36 6.50 -4.22 10.54
CA TYR A 36 7.76 -4.91 10.76
C TYR A 36 7.68 -5.75 12.03
N GLU A 37 7.58 -7.06 11.86
CA GLU A 37 7.46 -8.02 12.95
C GLU A 37 8.67 -7.95 13.90
N ASP A 38 8.39 -8.00 15.20
CA ASP A 38 9.36 -7.86 16.29
C ASP A 38 10.24 -6.60 16.22
N SER A 39 9.83 -5.56 15.47
CA SER A 39 10.66 -4.36 15.26
C SER A 39 10.93 -3.57 16.55
N ASP A 40 10.10 -3.72 17.58
CA ASP A 40 10.32 -3.16 18.91
C ASP A 40 11.36 -3.95 19.72
N VAL A 41 11.28 -5.28 19.74
CA VAL A 41 12.23 -6.14 20.48
C VAL A 41 13.60 -6.18 19.78
N LYS A 42 13.60 -6.26 18.44
CA LYS A 42 14.80 -6.33 17.58
C LYS A 42 15.22 -4.97 17.04
N TRP A 43 14.74 -3.88 17.64
CA TRP A 43 14.95 -2.51 17.14
C TRP A 43 16.43 -2.21 16.84
N ARG A 44 17.36 -2.65 17.70
CA ARG A 44 18.82 -2.37 17.54
C ARG A 44 19.39 -2.88 16.23
N GLU A 45 18.96 -4.06 15.79
CA GLU A 45 19.42 -4.66 14.52
C GLU A 45 18.85 -3.88 13.32
N MET A 46 17.67 -3.30 13.48
CA MET A 46 16.93 -2.58 12.45
C MET A 46 17.24 -1.07 12.44
N ASP A 47 17.80 -0.53 13.53
CA ASP A 47 17.90 0.91 13.77
C ASP A 47 18.84 1.61 12.80
N HIS A 48 19.92 0.95 12.38
CA HIS A 48 20.84 1.49 11.38
C HIS A 48 20.15 1.74 10.02
N LYS A 49 19.08 0.99 9.71
CA LYS A 49 18.35 1.12 8.44
C LYS A 49 17.07 1.94 8.57
N TYR A 50 16.25 1.67 9.58
CA TYR A 50 14.89 2.21 9.68
C TYR A 50 14.73 3.27 10.80
N HIS A 51 15.73 3.40 11.70
CA HIS A 51 15.68 4.34 12.83
C HIS A 51 14.40 4.21 13.68
N PHE A 52 13.97 2.96 13.94
CA PHE A 52 12.75 2.67 14.70
C PHE A 52 12.78 3.22 16.13
N SER A 53 13.95 3.38 16.74
CA SER A 53 14.06 4.04 18.05
C SER A 53 13.49 5.47 18.03
N CYS A 54 13.85 6.26 17.01
CA CYS A 54 13.32 7.60 16.80
C CYS A 54 11.83 7.56 16.46
N GLN A 55 11.45 6.69 15.52
CA GLN A 55 10.08 6.63 15.03
C GLN A 55 9.09 6.25 16.14
N PHE A 56 9.35 5.17 16.88
CA PHE A 56 8.44 4.73 17.94
C PHE A 56 8.39 5.73 19.10
N THR A 57 9.49 6.42 19.39
CA THR A 57 9.49 7.50 20.38
C THR A 57 8.60 8.66 19.93
N ALA A 58 8.71 9.07 18.66
CA ALA A 58 7.90 10.15 18.09
C ALA A 58 6.40 9.78 18.04
N ASP A 59 6.07 8.55 17.65
CA ASP A 59 4.71 8.02 17.68
C ASP A 59 4.13 8.08 19.09
N MET A 60 4.89 7.63 20.11
CA MET A 60 4.43 7.66 21.50
C MET A 60 4.22 9.07 22.04
N ILE A 61 5.08 10.03 21.69
CA ILE A 61 4.89 11.45 22.03
C ILE A 61 3.58 11.92 21.42
N ALA A 62 3.42 11.78 20.11
CA ALA A 62 2.31 12.39 19.41
C ALA A 62 0.96 11.76 19.75
N MET A 63 0.89 10.45 19.97
CA MET A 63 -0.33 9.76 20.42
C MET A 63 -0.83 10.33 21.76
N ASN A 64 0.09 10.65 22.68
CA ASN A 64 -0.27 11.10 24.01
C ASN A 64 -0.51 12.61 24.09
N THR A 65 0.16 13.42 23.27
CA THR A 65 -0.04 14.88 23.24
C THR A 65 -1.26 15.32 22.43
N SER A 66 -1.80 14.48 21.56
CA SER A 66 -2.96 14.81 20.74
C SER A 66 -4.23 15.03 21.57
N ASP A 67 -5.00 16.06 21.22
CA ASP A 67 -6.34 16.29 21.76
C ASP A 67 -7.34 15.28 21.17
N PHE A 68 -7.19 14.94 19.89
CA PHE A 68 -7.96 13.88 19.23
C PHE A 68 -7.12 13.14 18.18
N ILE A 69 -7.48 11.89 17.93
CA ILE A 69 -6.84 11.00 16.96
C ILE A 69 -7.90 10.56 15.97
N ILE A 70 -7.63 10.72 14.68
CA ILE A 70 -8.49 10.24 13.61
C ILE A 70 -7.88 8.95 13.02
N ALA A 71 -8.65 7.87 13.08
CA ALA A 71 -8.33 6.60 12.44
C ALA A 71 -9.28 6.36 11.26
N SER A 72 -8.80 5.63 10.24
CA SER A 72 -9.62 5.29 9.08
C SER A 72 -10.60 4.14 9.37
N THR A 73 -10.27 3.27 10.33
CA THR A 73 -11.04 2.06 10.64
C THR A 73 -10.99 1.71 12.13
N TYR A 74 -11.95 0.90 12.59
CA TYR A 74 -11.90 0.31 13.93
C TYR A 74 -10.70 -0.63 14.12
N GLN A 75 -10.37 -1.41 13.09
CA GLN A 75 -9.24 -2.33 13.06
C GLN A 75 -7.91 -1.61 13.34
N GLU A 76 -7.75 -0.37 12.88
CA GLU A 76 -6.57 0.45 13.14
C GLU A 76 -6.40 0.74 14.64
N ILE A 77 -7.51 0.91 15.38
CA ILE A 77 -7.49 1.21 16.82
C ILE A 77 -7.37 -0.09 17.63
N ALA A 78 -8.38 -0.95 17.57
CA ALA A 78 -8.57 -2.11 18.47
C ALA A 78 -8.64 -3.45 17.73
N GLY A 79 -8.25 -3.48 16.46
CA GLY A 79 -8.08 -4.73 15.72
C GLY A 79 -9.38 -5.50 15.50
N SER A 80 -9.27 -6.82 15.62
CA SER A 80 -10.37 -7.78 15.56
C SER A 80 -10.33 -8.70 16.78
N LYS A 81 -11.27 -9.64 16.87
CA LYS A 81 -11.26 -10.66 17.94
C LYS A 81 -9.96 -11.47 18.00
N ASP A 82 -9.31 -11.66 16.85
CA ASP A 82 -8.17 -12.59 16.71
C ASP A 82 -6.82 -11.88 16.60
N LYS A 83 -6.82 -10.57 16.32
CA LYS A 83 -5.58 -9.80 16.09
C LYS A 83 -5.68 -8.42 16.72
N PRO A 84 -4.65 -7.98 17.45
CA PRO A 84 -4.65 -6.65 18.06
C PRO A 84 -4.63 -5.54 17.00
N GLY A 85 -5.16 -4.38 17.38
CA GLY A 85 -5.13 -3.17 16.56
C GLY A 85 -3.75 -2.57 16.41
N GLN A 86 -3.61 -1.62 15.48
CA GLN A 86 -2.33 -0.92 15.31
C GLN A 86 -2.01 -0.06 16.53
N TYR A 87 -2.94 0.78 16.98
CA TYR A 87 -2.76 1.53 18.22
C TYR A 87 -2.72 0.62 19.45
N GLU A 88 -3.57 -0.40 19.53
CA GLU A 88 -3.54 -1.38 20.62
C GLU A 88 -2.17 -2.03 20.81
N SER A 89 -1.45 -2.32 19.72
CA SER A 89 -0.09 -2.86 19.79
C SER A 89 0.93 -1.92 20.46
N HIS A 90 0.58 -0.66 20.67
CA HIS A 90 1.38 0.35 21.39
C HIS A 90 0.91 0.52 22.85
N TYR A 91 -0.07 -0.25 23.32
CA TYR A 91 -0.50 -0.23 24.73
C TYR A 91 0.65 -0.62 25.67
N ALA A 92 1.37 -1.70 25.36
CA ALA A 92 2.55 -2.10 26.13
C ALA A 92 3.58 -2.76 25.23
N PHE A 93 4.80 -2.23 25.23
CA PHE A 93 5.93 -2.82 24.50
C PHE A 93 7.27 -2.38 25.10
N THR A 94 8.36 -3.01 24.66
CA THR A 94 9.71 -2.71 25.13
C THR A 94 10.65 -2.56 23.97
N MET A 95 11.58 -1.61 24.07
CA MET A 95 12.76 -1.51 23.22
C MET A 95 13.97 -1.88 24.08
N PRO A 96 14.42 -3.15 24.07
CA PRO A 96 15.44 -3.63 25.00
C PRO A 96 16.69 -2.76 25.06
N GLY A 97 17.04 -2.37 26.28
CA GLY A 97 18.15 -1.47 26.60
C GLY A 97 18.01 -0.05 26.07
N LEU A 98 16.80 0.41 25.75
CA LEU A 98 16.44 1.82 25.56
C LEU A 98 15.36 2.23 26.55
N CYS A 99 14.15 1.67 26.42
CA CYS A 99 13.03 1.96 27.33
C CYS A 99 11.96 0.85 27.30
N ARG A 100 11.01 0.94 28.24
CA ARG A 100 9.79 0.10 28.27
C ARG A 100 8.58 1.00 28.48
N TYR A 101 7.60 0.88 27.59
CA TYR A 101 6.28 1.50 27.75
C TYR A 101 5.37 0.48 28.43
N ALA A 102 5.17 0.64 29.74
CA ALA A 102 4.26 -0.23 30.50
C ALA A 102 2.78 0.04 30.19
N THR A 103 2.46 1.30 29.89
CA THR A 103 1.15 1.81 29.45
C THR A 103 1.39 2.97 28.48
N GLY A 104 1.44 2.67 27.19
CA GLY A 104 1.76 3.61 26.13
C GLY A 104 0.54 4.37 25.61
N VAL A 105 -0.47 3.67 25.10
CA VAL A 105 -1.73 4.26 24.61
C VAL A 105 -2.91 3.41 25.02
N ASN A 106 -3.97 4.03 25.54
CA ASN A 106 -5.22 3.33 25.88
C ASN A 106 -6.21 3.47 24.71
N VAL A 107 -6.56 2.38 24.06
CA VAL A 107 -7.52 2.37 22.93
C VAL A 107 -8.96 2.73 23.34
N PHE A 108 -9.25 2.76 24.64
CA PHE A 108 -10.52 3.24 25.19
C PHE A 108 -10.53 4.75 25.49
N ASP A 109 -9.44 5.46 25.21
CA ASP A 109 -9.38 6.90 25.39
C ASP A 109 -10.40 7.59 24.46
N PRO A 110 -11.23 8.52 24.96
CA PRO A 110 -12.24 9.22 24.16
C PRO A 110 -11.67 10.08 23.04
N LYS A 111 -10.34 10.28 22.98
CA LYS A 111 -9.67 11.01 21.89
C LYS A 111 -9.74 10.26 20.55
N PHE A 112 -9.95 8.95 20.53
CA PHE A 112 -10.05 8.17 19.31
C PHE A 112 -11.39 8.37 18.59
N ASN A 113 -11.31 8.74 17.31
CA ASN A 113 -12.46 8.97 16.46
C ASN A 113 -12.24 8.29 15.10
N ILE A 114 -13.25 7.58 14.59
CA ILE A 114 -13.18 6.94 13.27
C ILE A 114 -13.80 7.87 12.23
N ALA A 115 -12.99 8.30 11.27
CA ALA A 115 -13.45 9.04 10.10
C ALA A 115 -12.89 8.36 8.84
N ALA A 116 -13.69 7.47 8.25
CA ALA A 116 -13.28 6.69 7.09
C ALA A 116 -13.06 7.61 5.87
N PRO A 117 -11.91 7.52 5.18
CA PRO A 117 -11.66 8.29 3.97
C PRO A 117 -12.49 7.78 2.79
N GLY A 118 -12.63 8.61 1.76
CA GLY A 118 -13.29 8.27 0.50
C GLY A 118 -12.35 8.38 -0.70
N ALA A 119 -12.81 7.89 -1.85
CA ALA A 119 -12.19 8.18 -3.14
C ALA A 119 -12.95 9.33 -3.83
N ASP A 120 -12.25 10.17 -4.58
CA ASP A 120 -12.87 11.22 -5.39
C ASP A 120 -13.77 10.59 -6.47
N GLN A 121 -15.08 10.85 -6.36
CA GLN A 121 -16.08 10.27 -7.25
C GLN A 121 -16.06 10.86 -8.67
N SER A 122 -15.41 12.00 -8.87
CA SER A 122 -15.17 12.55 -10.21
C SER A 122 -14.11 11.75 -10.98
N VAL A 123 -13.19 11.09 -10.25
CA VAL A 123 -12.11 10.28 -10.81
C VAL A 123 -12.48 8.79 -10.82
N TYR A 124 -12.98 8.29 -9.69
CA TYR A 124 -13.28 6.88 -9.46
C TYR A 124 -14.79 6.66 -9.39
N PHE A 125 -15.37 6.28 -10.52
CA PHE A 125 -16.80 5.97 -10.67
C PHE A 125 -17.01 4.60 -11.35
N PRO A 126 -18.22 4.01 -11.27
CA PRO A 126 -18.51 2.69 -11.83
C PRO A 126 -18.24 2.62 -13.35
N PHE A 127 -17.56 1.55 -13.79
CA PHE A 127 -17.26 1.29 -15.21
C PHE A 127 -18.48 1.13 -16.12
N THR A 128 -19.67 0.93 -15.52
CA THR A 128 -20.97 0.82 -16.18
C THR A 128 -21.54 2.16 -16.63
N GLN A 129 -21.06 3.29 -16.10
CA GLN A 129 -21.46 4.63 -16.53
C GLN A 129 -20.75 5.00 -17.85
N LYS A 130 -21.23 4.44 -18.97
CA LYS A 130 -20.54 4.53 -20.27
C LYS A 130 -20.39 5.97 -20.80
N GLN A 131 -21.32 6.85 -20.47
CA GLN A 131 -21.34 8.25 -20.89
C GLN A 131 -20.26 9.09 -20.21
N ALA A 132 -19.80 8.68 -19.03
CA ALA A 132 -18.74 9.38 -18.28
C ALA A 132 -17.34 8.84 -18.59
N ARG A 133 -17.21 7.81 -19.45
CA ARG A 133 -15.93 7.17 -19.77
C ARG A 133 -15.02 8.12 -20.54
N LEU A 134 -13.74 8.09 -20.20
CA LEU A 134 -12.72 8.92 -20.84
C LEU A 134 -12.11 8.17 -22.03
N THR A 135 -12.90 7.99 -23.08
CA THR A 135 -12.53 7.17 -24.26
C THR A 135 -11.30 7.70 -24.99
N ASP A 136 -11.02 8.99 -24.89
CA ASP A 136 -9.82 9.62 -25.48
C ASP A 136 -8.51 9.08 -24.88
N LEU A 137 -8.57 8.49 -23.68
CA LEU A 137 -7.42 7.84 -23.02
C LEU A 137 -7.25 6.37 -23.45
N HIS A 138 -8.20 5.77 -24.16
CA HIS A 138 -8.15 4.35 -24.52
C HIS A 138 -6.94 4.00 -25.37
N PRO A 139 -6.52 4.77 -26.39
CA PRO A 139 -5.32 4.45 -27.15
C PRO A 139 -4.05 4.36 -26.27
N GLN A 140 -3.91 5.26 -25.29
CA GLN A 140 -2.78 5.25 -24.36
C GLN A 140 -2.85 4.05 -23.41
N ILE A 141 -4.04 3.70 -22.93
CA ILE A 141 -4.24 2.55 -22.04
C ILE A 141 -4.02 1.23 -22.80
N GLU A 142 -4.44 1.16 -24.07
CA GLU A 142 -4.20 -0.01 -24.92
C GLU A 142 -2.73 -0.22 -25.23
N GLU A 143 -1.98 0.86 -25.49
CA GLU A 143 -0.52 0.80 -25.59
C GLU A 143 0.07 0.26 -24.28
N LEU A 144 -0.33 0.86 -23.15
CA LEU A 144 0.22 0.54 -21.83
C LEU A 144 -0.02 -0.92 -21.45
N LEU A 145 -1.20 -1.47 -21.75
CA LEU A 145 -1.56 -2.84 -21.41
C LEU A 145 -1.09 -3.88 -22.43
N TYR A 146 -1.12 -3.56 -23.72
CA TYR A 146 -1.09 -4.56 -24.79
C TYR A 146 -0.02 -4.36 -25.85
N SER A 147 0.84 -3.34 -25.73
CA SER A 147 2.06 -3.28 -26.54
C SER A 147 2.90 -4.54 -26.31
N LYS A 148 3.57 -5.01 -27.38
CA LYS A 148 4.47 -6.17 -27.32
C LYS A 148 5.92 -5.79 -27.05
N GLU A 149 6.21 -4.50 -27.12
CA GLU A 149 7.55 -3.97 -26.91
C GLU A 149 7.75 -3.65 -25.43
N ASP A 150 8.91 -4.06 -24.92
CA ASP A 150 9.40 -3.66 -23.60
C ASP A 150 10.05 -2.27 -23.73
N ASN A 151 9.81 -1.37 -22.77
CA ASN A 151 10.42 -0.04 -22.71
C ASN A 151 10.52 0.49 -21.27
N ASP A 152 10.89 1.78 -21.12
CA ASP A 152 11.08 2.42 -19.81
C ASP A 152 9.80 2.67 -19.00
N GLU A 153 8.62 2.33 -19.56
CA GLU A 153 7.31 2.46 -18.92
C GLU A 153 6.66 1.11 -18.64
N HIS A 154 7.00 0.05 -19.38
CA HIS A 154 6.45 -1.29 -19.17
C HIS A 154 7.35 -2.43 -19.66
N LEU A 155 7.27 -3.57 -18.97
CA LEU A 155 7.97 -4.82 -19.27
C LEU A 155 6.99 -5.99 -19.35
N GLY A 156 7.33 -6.98 -20.17
CA GLY A 156 6.46 -8.11 -20.48
C GLY A 156 5.32 -7.71 -21.41
N TYR A 157 4.50 -8.67 -21.82
CA TYR A 157 3.36 -8.41 -22.70
C TYR A 157 2.28 -9.46 -22.47
N LEU A 158 1.06 -9.13 -22.89
CA LEU A 158 -0.09 -10.02 -22.83
C LEU A 158 -0.33 -10.64 -24.21
N GLN A 159 -0.12 -11.95 -24.34
CA GLN A 159 -0.27 -12.67 -25.61
C GLN A 159 -1.74 -12.79 -26.00
N ASP A 160 -2.60 -13.12 -25.05
CA ASP A 160 -4.04 -13.29 -25.25
C ASP A 160 -4.81 -12.15 -24.59
N ARG A 161 -5.24 -11.18 -25.40
CA ARG A 161 -5.97 -9.99 -24.95
C ARG A 161 -7.41 -10.30 -24.51
N SER A 162 -7.93 -11.49 -24.80
CA SER A 162 -9.30 -11.88 -24.44
C SER A 162 -9.43 -12.36 -22.99
N ARG A 163 -8.31 -12.72 -22.36
CA ARG A 163 -8.29 -13.20 -20.98
C ARG A 163 -8.56 -12.05 -20.00
N PRO A 164 -9.35 -12.31 -18.93
CA PRO A 164 -9.50 -11.37 -17.84
C PRO A 164 -8.14 -10.99 -17.22
N ILE A 165 -8.06 -9.78 -16.68
CA ILE A 165 -6.84 -9.30 -16.03
C ILE A 165 -6.98 -9.35 -14.51
N ILE A 166 -6.06 -10.03 -13.84
CA ILE A 166 -5.75 -9.76 -12.43
C ILE A 166 -4.88 -8.52 -12.38
N PHE A 167 -5.36 -7.48 -11.69
CA PHE A 167 -4.70 -6.19 -11.60
C PHE A 167 -4.27 -5.90 -10.16
N SER A 168 -3.05 -5.41 -9.98
CA SER A 168 -2.57 -4.85 -8.72
C SER A 168 -1.84 -3.55 -9.00
N MET A 169 -2.07 -2.54 -8.16
CA MET A 169 -1.39 -1.25 -8.25
C MET A 169 -0.96 -0.78 -6.86
N ALA A 170 0.34 -0.72 -6.61
CA ALA A 170 0.90 -0.30 -5.34
C ALA A 170 2.37 0.16 -5.49
N ARG A 171 2.91 0.79 -4.45
CA ARG A 171 4.38 0.93 -4.33
C ARG A 171 5.04 -0.44 -4.30
N LEU A 172 6.26 -0.52 -4.79
CA LEU A 172 7.03 -1.75 -4.78
C LEU A 172 7.95 -1.75 -3.54
N ASP A 173 7.40 -2.19 -2.41
CA ASP A 173 8.10 -2.34 -1.13
C ASP A 173 7.78 -3.69 -0.49
N LYS A 174 8.56 -4.10 0.52
CA LYS A 174 8.43 -5.42 1.14
C LYS A 174 7.10 -5.62 1.84
N VAL A 175 6.44 -4.55 2.26
CA VAL A 175 5.16 -4.60 2.99
C VAL A 175 4.00 -4.85 2.02
N LYS A 176 4.05 -4.24 0.82
CA LYS A 176 3.05 -4.46 -0.24
C LYS A 176 3.12 -5.85 -0.84
N ASN A 177 4.26 -6.54 -0.77
CA ASN A 177 4.39 -7.95 -1.18
C ASN A 177 3.90 -8.24 -2.61
N ILE A 178 4.18 -7.31 -3.54
CA ILE A 178 3.82 -7.45 -4.95
C ILE A 178 4.58 -8.61 -5.59
N THR A 179 5.86 -8.78 -5.26
CA THR A 179 6.65 -9.93 -5.73
C THR A 179 6.07 -11.26 -5.26
N GLY A 180 5.49 -11.33 -4.06
CA GLY A 180 4.76 -12.52 -3.58
C GLY A 180 3.55 -12.86 -4.45
N LEU A 181 2.80 -11.86 -4.91
CA LEU A 181 1.69 -12.08 -5.88
C LEU A 181 2.21 -12.66 -7.20
N VAL A 182 3.33 -12.14 -7.72
CA VAL A 182 3.94 -12.64 -8.95
C VAL A 182 4.42 -14.08 -8.79
N GLU A 183 5.02 -14.41 -7.64
CA GLU A 183 5.43 -15.77 -7.31
C GLU A 183 4.24 -16.74 -7.28
N TRP A 184 3.17 -16.41 -6.54
CA TRP A 184 1.96 -17.24 -6.47
C TRP A 184 1.29 -17.43 -7.83
N TYR A 185 1.25 -16.37 -8.64
CA TYR A 185 0.76 -16.45 -10.01
C TYR A 185 1.63 -17.37 -10.86
N GLY A 186 2.96 -17.21 -10.79
CA GLY A 186 3.92 -18.01 -11.55
C GLY A 186 3.86 -19.51 -11.25
N GLU A 187 3.66 -19.87 -9.98
CA GLU A 187 3.53 -21.26 -9.52
C GLU A 187 2.19 -21.91 -9.93
N ASN A 188 1.13 -21.12 -10.04
CA ASN A 188 -0.21 -21.64 -10.30
C ASN A 188 -0.55 -21.68 -11.80
N LYS A 189 -0.20 -22.79 -12.46
CA LYS A 189 -0.49 -23.00 -13.89
C LYS A 189 -1.98 -22.88 -14.23
N LYS A 190 -2.88 -23.38 -13.37
CA LYS A 190 -4.33 -23.27 -13.60
C LYS A 190 -4.79 -21.81 -13.64
N LEU A 191 -4.25 -20.97 -12.76
CA LEU A 191 -4.55 -19.53 -12.76
C LEU A 191 -4.02 -18.86 -14.03
N ARG A 192 -2.77 -19.14 -14.39
CA ARG A 192 -2.11 -18.64 -15.60
C ARG A 192 -2.83 -18.99 -16.90
N ASP A 193 -3.47 -20.16 -16.96
CA ASP A 193 -4.25 -20.58 -18.13
C ASP A 193 -5.56 -19.80 -18.26
N LEU A 194 -6.08 -19.20 -17.19
CA LEU A 194 -7.38 -18.53 -17.14
C LEU A 194 -7.30 -17.01 -17.29
N VAL A 195 -6.25 -16.37 -16.76
CA VAL A 195 -6.15 -14.91 -16.65
C VAL A 195 -4.76 -14.40 -16.98
N ASN A 196 -4.66 -13.12 -17.31
CA ASN A 196 -3.42 -12.36 -17.39
C ASN A 196 -3.12 -11.68 -16.04
N LEU A 197 -1.85 -11.38 -15.77
CA LEU A 197 -1.44 -10.58 -14.62
C LEU A 197 -0.91 -9.21 -15.05
N VAL A 198 -1.46 -8.14 -14.49
CA VAL A 198 -0.98 -6.77 -14.69
C VAL A 198 -0.61 -6.17 -13.34
N ILE A 199 0.64 -5.75 -13.22
CA ILE A 199 1.19 -5.10 -12.02
C ILE A 199 1.57 -3.67 -12.39
N VAL A 200 1.05 -2.69 -11.65
CA VAL A 200 1.50 -1.29 -11.72
C VAL A 200 2.25 -0.96 -10.44
N GLY A 201 3.54 -0.71 -10.50
CA GLY A 201 4.27 -0.39 -9.28
C GLY A 201 5.78 -0.35 -9.45
N GLY A 202 6.38 0.56 -8.68
CA GLY A 202 7.81 0.77 -8.64
C GLY A 202 8.41 1.31 -9.94
N LEU A 203 9.73 1.42 -9.93
CA LEU A 203 10.56 1.61 -11.12
C LEU A 203 10.88 0.24 -11.75
N LEU A 204 11.28 0.24 -13.01
CA LEU A 204 11.54 -1.01 -13.74
C LEU A 204 13.01 -1.46 -13.61
N GLU A 205 13.91 -0.50 -13.44
CA GLU A 205 15.36 -0.76 -13.35
C GLU A 205 15.90 -0.41 -11.96
N PRO A 206 16.73 -1.27 -11.34
CA PRO A 206 17.25 -1.02 -9.99
C PRO A 206 18.07 0.27 -9.92
N SER A 207 18.78 0.61 -11.00
CA SER A 207 19.63 1.79 -11.10
C SER A 207 18.87 3.12 -11.04
N GLN A 208 17.55 3.10 -11.24
CA GLN A 208 16.70 4.28 -11.21
C GLN A 208 16.18 4.59 -9.79
N SER A 209 16.26 3.62 -8.88
CA SER A 209 15.77 3.78 -7.51
C SER A 209 16.92 4.11 -6.55
N ASN A 210 16.62 4.97 -5.57
CA ASN A 210 17.48 5.20 -4.40
C ASN A 210 16.93 4.51 -3.14
N ASP A 211 15.76 3.88 -3.22
CA ASP A 211 15.15 3.16 -2.10
C ASP A 211 15.63 1.71 -2.09
N ARG A 212 16.26 1.30 -0.99
CA ARG A 212 16.87 -0.04 -0.89
C ARG A 212 15.83 -1.16 -0.97
N GLU A 213 14.62 -0.96 -0.44
CA GLU A 213 13.59 -2.00 -0.53
C GLU A 213 13.04 -2.13 -1.94
N GLU A 214 12.81 -1.01 -2.61
CA GLU A 214 12.37 -0.99 -4.00
C GLU A 214 13.43 -1.63 -4.90
N ILE A 215 14.71 -1.33 -4.75
CA ILE A 215 15.81 -1.99 -5.47
C ILE A 215 15.77 -3.52 -5.28
N GLU A 216 15.63 -4.00 -4.05
CA GLU A 216 15.55 -5.43 -3.76
C GLU A 216 14.31 -6.08 -4.39
N GLU A 217 13.15 -5.43 -4.32
CA GLU A 217 11.91 -5.93 -4.90
C GLU A 217 11.92 -5.87 -6.44
N ILE A 218 12.55 -4.87 -7.08
CA ILE A 218 12.78 -4.81 -8.53
C ILE A 218 13.61 -6.01 -9.00
N ASN A 219 14.74 -6.27 -8.33
CA ASN A 219 15.58 -7.43 -8.66
C ASN A 219 14.82 -8.75 -8.53
N LYS A 220 13.98 -8.85 -7.50
CA LYS A 220 13.12 -10.02 -7.28
C LYS A 220 12.03 -10.14 -8.35
N MET A 221 11.40 -9.04 -8.78
CA MET A 221 10.42 -9.03 -9.88
C MET A 221 11.03 -9.61 -11.17
N HIS A 222 12.20 -9.12 -11.58
CA HIS A 222 12.93 -9.64 -12.75
C HIS A 222 13.22 -11.13 -12.61
N SER A 223 13.79 -11.54 -11.46
CA SER A 223 14.11 -12.94 -11.17
C SER A 223 12.90 -13.86 -11.26
N LEU A 224 11.73 -13.42 -10.77
CA LEU A 224 10.48 -14.19 -10.81
C LEU A 224 9.91 -14.27 -12.23
N MET A 225 9.94 -13.18 -12.99
CA MET A 225 9.50 -13.15 -14.38
C MET A 225 10.31 -14.14 -15.24
N ASP A 226 11.61 -14.22 -15.02
CA ASP A 226 12.50 -15.15 -15.70
C ASP A 226 12.31 -16.59 -15.20
N LYS A 227 12.32 -16.80 -13.87
CA LYS A 227 12.16 -18.14 -13.26
C LYS A 227 10.89 -18.84 -13.72
N TYR A 228 9.76 -18.12 -13.80
CA TYR A 228 8.47 -18.68 -14.17
C TYR A 228 8.10 -18.49 -15.66
N GLN A 229 8.99 -17.89 -16.45
CA GLN A 229 8.81 -17.62 -17.89
C GLN A 229 7.48 -16.91 -18.14
N LEU A 230 7.28 -15.76 -17.50
CA LEU A 230 5.98 -15.07 -17.45
C LEU A 230 5.68 -14.20 -18.67
N LYS A 231 6.63 -13.98 -19.59
CA LYS A 231 6.39 -13.23 -20.83
C LYS A 231 5.21 -13.84 -21.60
N GLY A 232 4.32 -12.99 -22.10
CA GLY A 232 3.06 -13.39 -22.73
C GLY A 232 1.88 -13.53 -21.75
N GLN A 233 2.12 -13.53 -20.43
CA GLN A 233 1.10 -13.71 -19.40
C GLN A 233 1.15 -12.63 -18.30
N ILE A 234 2.24 -11.86 -18.23
CA ILE A 234 2.42 -10.75 -17.28
C ILE A 234 2.72 -9.45 -18.03
N ARG A 235 2.22 -8.35 -17.47
CA ARG A 235 2.60 -6.98 -17.82
C ARG A 235 2.97 -6.23 -16.55
N TRP A 236 4.22 -5.79 -16.45
CA TRP A 236 4.69 -4.96 -15.36
C TRP A 236 4.84 -3.52 -15.86
N ILE A 237 4.06 -2.62 -15.29
CA ILE A 237 3.99 -1.21 -15.66
C ILE A 237 4.61 -0.38 -14.52
N LYS A 238 5.42 0.59 -14.89
CA LYS A 238 6.01 1.56 -13.96
C LYS A 238 4.93 2.32 -13.18
N ALA A 239 5.25 2.75 -11.97
CA ALA A 239 4.31 3.48 -11.12
C ALA A 239 3.63 4.67 -11.84
N GLN A 240 2.30 4.71 -11.80
CA GLN A 240 1.49 5.70 -12.49
C GLN A 240 1.04 6.82 -11.54
N THR A 241 1.34 8.07 -11.87
CA THR A 241 1.05 9.24 -11.02
C THR A 241 -0.21 10.01 -11.43
N GLU A 242 -0.68 9.84 -12.66
CA GLU A 242 -1.81 10.58 -13.21
C GLU A 242 -3.14 9.92 -12.80
N ARG A 243 -3.87 10.59 -11.90
CA ARG A 243 -5.05 10.02 -11.24
C ARG A 243 -6.22 9.80 -12.19
N VAL A 244 -6.40 10.68 -13.18
CA VAL A 244 -7.54 10.63 -14.11
C VAL A 244 -7.43 9.39 -15.01
N ARG A 245 -6.26 9.16 -15.59
CA ARG A 245 -5.90 7.97 -16.36
C ARG A 245 -5.93 6.72 -15.51
N ASN A 246 -5.46 6.77 -14.26
CA ASN A 246 -5.57 5.63 -13.34
C ASN A 246 -7.03 5.25 -13.09
N GLY A 247 -7.94 6.23 -12.94
CA GLY A 247 -9.37 5.98 -12.84
C GLY A 247 -9.92 5.25 -14.08
N GLU A 248 -9.52 5.68 -15.27
CA GLU A 248 -9.94 5.02 -16.52
C GLU A 248 -9.30 3.62 -16.68
N LEU A 249 -8.04 3.45 -16.27
CA LEU A 249 -7.36 2.15 -16.25
C LEU A 249 -8.13 1.13 -15.41
N TYR A 250 -8.54 1.48 -14.17
CA TYR A 250 -9.39 0.61 -13.35
C TYR A 250 -10.68 0.19 -14.08
N ARG A 251 -11.31 1.11 -14.83
CA ARG A 251 -12.52 0.82 -15.59
C ARG A 251 -12.25 -0.06 -16.81
N CYS A 252 -11.13 0.14 -17.51
CA CYS A 252 -10.70 -0.74 -18.60
C CYS A 252 -10.39 -2.16 -18.11
N ILE A 253 -9.74 -2.31 -16.95
CA ILE A 253 -9.56 -3.62 -16.31
C ILE A 253 -10.92 -4.28 -16.01
N ALA A 254 -11.90 -3.51 -15.51
CA ALA A 254 -13.23 -4.03 -15.24
C ALA A 254 -13.97 -4.49 -16.52
N ASP A 255 -13.74 -3.83 -17.66
CA ASP A 255 -14.30 -4.27 -18.96
C ASP A 255 -13.78 -5.66 -19.37
N THR A 256 -12.56 -6.03 -18.98
CA THR A 256 -12.01 -7.40 -19.18
C THR A 256 -12.65 -8.46 -18.28
N ARG A 257 -13.59 -8.08 -17.39
CA ARG A 257 -14.13 -8.94 -16.31
C ARG A 257 -13.03 -9.45 -15.37
N GLY A 258 -11.97 -8.66 -15.24
CA GLY A 258 -10.86 -8.90 -14.35
C GLY A 258 -11.18 -8.70 -12.87
N ALA A 259 -10.15 -8.77 -12.05
CA ALA A 259 -10.23 -8.57 -10.61
C ALA A 259 -9.09 -7.70 -10.10
N PHE A 260 -9.34 -6.90 -9.05
CA PHE A 260 -8.26 -6.22 -8.33
C PHE A 260 -7.82 -7.08 -7.16
N VAL A 261 -6.50 -7.26 -7.03
CA VAL A 261 -5.90 -8.02 -5.93
C VAL A 261 -4.92 -7.10 -5.20
N GLN A 262 -5.18 -6.90 -3.91
CA GLN A 262 -4.25 -6.28 -3.00
C GLN A 262 -3.64 -7.35 -2.11
N VAL A 263 -2.34 -7.57 -2.25
CA VAL A 263 -1.57 -8.40 -1.32
C VAL A 263 -0.91 -7.49 -0.29
N LYS A 264 -0.81 -7.99 0.93
CA LYS A 264 0.04 -7.49 2.02
C LYS A 264 0.53 -8.73 2.78
N LYS A 265 1.70 -8.68 3.40
CA LYS A 265 2.24 -9.82 4.18
C LYS A 265 1.24 -10.42 5.18
N THR A 266 0.36 -9.59 5.74
CA THR A 266 -0.61 -9.98 6.78
C THR A 266 -2.05 -10.12 6.28
N GLN A 267 -2.33 -9.79 5.02
CA GLN A 267 -3.70 -9.75 4.48
C GLN A 267 -3.71 -9.86 2.95
N ILE A 268 -4.55 -10.76 2.42
CA ILE A 268 -4.93 -10.75 0.99
C ILE A 268 -6.35 -10.18 0.90
N GLN A 269 -6.54 -9.14 0.10
CA GLN A 269 -7.84 -8.57 -0.21
C GLN A 269 -8.11 -8.71 -1.71
N LEU A 270 -9.12 -9.52 -2.03
CA LEU A 270 -9.65 -9.66 -3.39
C LEU A 270 -10.90 -8.79 -3.54
N SER A 271 -10.87 -7.88 -4.49
CA SER A 271 -12.04 -7.10 -4.90
C SER A 271 -12.50 -7.61 -6.26
N MET A 272 -13.44 -8.55 -6.23
CA MET A 272 -14.16 -9.01 -7.42
C MET A 272 -15.52 -8.31 -7.48
N LYS A 273 -15.74 -7.46 -8.48
CA LYS A 273 -17.12 -7.08 -8.86
C LYS A 273 -17.67 -8.15 -9.78
N LEU A 274 -18.09 -9.28 -9.21
CA LEU A 274 -19.08 -10.14 -9.85
C LEU A 274 -20.43 -9.41 -9.75
N LYS A 275 -20.99 -9.09 -10.91
CA LYS A 275 -22.19 -8.28 -11.17
C LYS A 275 -23.37 -8.54 -10.22
N HIS A 276 -24.14 -7.48 -9.98
CA HIS A 276 -25.54 -7.45 -10.41
C HIS A 276 -25.69 -6.34 -11.46
#